data_AF-A0A927T333-F1
#
_entry.id   AF-A0A927T333-F1
#
_cell.length_a   1.000
_cell.length_b   1.000
_cell.length_c   1.000
_cell.angle_alpha   90.00
_cell.angle_beta   90.00
_cell.angle_gamma   90.00
#
_symmetry.space_group_name_H-M   'P 1'
#
loop_
_entity.id
_entity.type
_entity.pdbx_description
1 polymer ?
#
loop_
_entity_poly.entity_id
_entity_poly.type
_entity_poly.pdbx_seq_one_letter_code
_entity_poly.pdbx_strand_id
1 'polypeptide(L)'
;MLHQLGYKLNLFGFDASMYYYGEDTGLPSVHPHFIKYNVPVVESVSDSADNIFVYPEMMVSALSEIKEQLPSSKHILWWLSVDNANMTQEMERIISNDSGLIHFVQSYYALDYVKNSLNITDDRLFYLSDYLNSVYLNMDCEEKNSRDDTVLFNPRKGYERTSRLIKHSDHRVKWQALSGMAPEEIPGVLQKAKVYIDFGNHPGKDRFPREAVSCGLRIITGRKGAAANDKDIPIPDELKVSDECEDAKILDMIYGLVVNYEKTGELYSSYKRSIDEEFHIFERDVLNTFSLIMHKSIKWINQDESLLRETIVDLVTREDYKTAFYANTVYRMKGYAEDEVMTILEGYIRIGLGEEQEALYLMNRLLNLNESSYEAYLIKAQALMALNMKEASDSLNSAEEYSVGTEDEEYVRQTVNRLREGLK
;
A
#
# COMPACT_ATOMS: atom_id res chain seq x y z
N MET A 1 4.21 -7.76 2.36
CA MET A 1 4.82 -6.73 3.24
C MET A 1 6.32 -6.92 3.40
N LEU A 2 6.86 -8.06 3.87
CA LEU A 2 8.32 -8.19 4.01
C LEU A 2 9.10 -7.99 2.69
N HIS A 3 8.59 -8.48 1.56
CA HIS A 3 9.21 -8.21 0.25
C HIS A 3 9.15 -6.72 -0.15
N GLN A 4 8.06 -6.04 0.20
CA GLN A 4 7.88 -4.60 -0.02
C GLN A 4 8.88 -3.80 0.83
N LEU A 5 9.09 -4.20 2.09
CA LEU A 5 10.13 -3.66 2.96
C LEU A 5 11.54 -3.89 2.38
N GLY A 6 11.87 -5.14 2.03
CA GLY A 6 13.18 -5.48 1.47
C GLY A 6 13.51 -4.69 0.19
N TYR A 7 12.52 -4.54 -0.70
CA TYR A 7 12.66 -3.73 -1.91
C TYR A 7 12.96 -2.25 -1.58
N LYS A 8 12.19 -1.62 -0.69
CA LYS A 8 12.40 -0.21 -0.33
C LYS A 8 13.73 0.00 0.42
N LEU A 9 14.11 -0.92 1.31
CA LEU A 9 15.43 -0.89 1.94
C LEU A 9 16.56 -0.92 0.92
N ASN A 10 16.46 -1.81 -0.09
CA ASN A 10 17.43 -1.87 -1.17
C ASN A 10 17.51 -0.57 -1.95
N LEU A 11 16.37 0.09 -2.24
CA LEU A 11 16.35 1.41 -2.90
C LEU A 11 17.07 2.49 -2.08
N PHE A 12 16.96 2.46 -0.75
CA PHE A 12 17.68 3.37 0.15
C PHE A 12 19.16 2.99 0.39
N GLY A 13 19.67 1.98 -0.33
CA GLY A 13 21.06 1.56 -0.23
C GLY A 13 21.39 0.81 1.06
N PHE A 14 20.41 0.16 1.67
CA PHE A 14 20.65 -0.93 2.62
C PHE A 14 20.86 -2.24 1.83
N ASP A 15 21.49 -3.22 2.48
CA ASP A 15 21.66 -4.57 1.94
C ASP A 15 20.60 -5.49 2.56
N ALA A 16 19.45 -5.59 1.89
CA ALA A 16 18.30 -6.36 2.36
C ALA A 16 18.07 -7.58 1.47
N SER A 17 18.00 -8.75 2.12
CA SER A 17 17.76 -10.05 1.48
C SER A 17 16.66 -10.82 2.20
N MET A 18 15.98 -11.72 1.49
CA MET A 18 14.99 -12.65 2.04
C MET A 18 15.63 -14.00 2.37
N TYR A 19 15.30 -14.52 3.54
CA TYR A 19 15.59 -15.89 3.96
C TYR A 19 14.26 -16.60 4.27
N TYR A 20 13.97 -17.70 3.57
CA TYR A 20 12.75 -18.47 3.81
C TYR A 20 13.03 -19.57 4.83
N TYR A 21 12.49 -19.38 6.03
CA TYR A 21 12.69 -20.29 7.15
C TYR A 21 11.92 -21.61 6.95
N GLY A 22 12.58 -22.74 7.15
CA GLY A 22 11.97 -24.08 7.14
C GLY A 22 11.83 -24.74 5.77
N GLU A 23 12.44 -24.18 4.70
CA GLU A 23 12.55 -24.85 3.40
C GLU A 23 13.85 -25.66 3.34
N ASP A 24 13.73 -27.00 3.39
CA ASP A 24 14.87 -27.90 3.68
C ASP A 24 15.87 -28.14 2.53
N THR A 25 15.68 -27.63 1.31
CA THR A 25 16.66 -27.83 0.22
C THR A 25 16.52 -26.82 -0.94
N GLY A 26 17.63 -26.16 -1.31
CA GLY A 26 17.76 -25.32 -2.52
C GLY A 26 17.25 -23.89 -2.36
N LEU A 27 17.53 -23.01 -3.33
CA LEU A 27 16.95 -21.65 -3.36
C LEU A 27 15.42 -21.74 -3.44
N PRO A 28 14.69 -21.22 -2.44
CA PRO A 28 13.24 -21.13 -2.44
C PRO A 28 12.72 -20.50 -3.72
N SER A 29 11.67 -21.07 -4.32
CA SER A 29 10.99 -20.40 -5.42
C SER A 29 10.17 -19.24 -4.86
N VAL A 30 10.62 -18.00 -5.11
CA VAL A 30 9.88 -16.79 -4.75
C VAL A 30 8.47 -16.88 -5.36
N HIS A 31 7.44 -16.79 -4.51
CA HIS A 31 6.06 -16.85 -4.97
C HIS A 31 5.82 -15.78 -6.06
N PRO A 32 5.10 -16.08 -7.16
CA PRO A 32 4.94 -15.17 -8.30
C PRO A 32 4.53 -13.74 -7.96
N HIS A 33 3.63 -13.58 -6.98
CA HIS A 33 3.18 -12.27 -6.48
C HIS A 33 4.31 -11.37 -5.90
N PHE A 34 5.45 -11.94 -5.55
CA PHE A 34 6.55 -11.22 -4.92
C PHE A 34 7.76 -11.02 -5.84
N ILE A 35 7.79 -11.67 -7.01
CA ILE A 35 8.90 -11.57 -7.98
C ILE A 35 9.17 -10.12 -8.36
N LYS A 36 8.12 -9.31 -8.51
CA LYS A 36 8.23 -7.88 -8.86
C LYS A 36 9.08 -7.05 -7.89
N TYR A 37 9.19 -7.46 -6.63
CA TYR A 37 10.02 -6.76 -5.65
C TYR A 37 11.51 -7.06 -5.80
N ASN A 38 11.86 -8.12 -6.53
CA ASN A 38 13.25 -8.50 -6.86
C ASN A 38 14.21 -8.40 -5.67
N VAL A 39 13.78 -8.85 -4.49
CA VAL A 39 14.62 -8.87 -3.29
C VAL A 39 15.53 -10.09 -3.39
N PRO A 40 16.86 -9.94 -3.22
CA PRO A 40 17.79 -11.07 -3.22
C PRO A 40 17.37 -12.14 -2.21
N VAL A 41 17.49 -13.40 -2.58
CA VAL A 41 17.22 -14.54 -1.67
C VAL A 41 18.55 -15.16 -1.26
N VAL A 42 18.70 -15.46 0.02
CA VAL A 42 19.89 -16.10 0.59
C VAL A 42 19.55 -17.50 1.10
N GLU A 43 20.50 -18.44 0.96
CA GLU A 43 20.35 -19.83 1.42
C GLU A 43 20.71 -20.01 2.90
N SER A 44 21.45 -19.08 3.47
CA SER A 44 21.86 -19.10 4.87
C SER A 44 22.01 -17.70 5.42
N VAL A 45 21.97 -17.62 6.75
CA VAL A 45 22.14 -16.38 7.50
C VAL A 45 23.30 -16.54 8.47
N SER A 46 23.99 -15.44 8.78
CA SER A 46 25.09 -15.41 9.73
C SER A 46 24.75 -14.58 10.97
N ASP A 47 25.27 -14.98 12.11
CA ASP A 47 25.20 -14.17 13.32
C ASP A 47 26.22 -13.03 13.25
N SER A 48 25.76 -11.78 13.32
CA SER A 48 26.60 -10.59 13.35
C SER A 48 25.87 -9.42 13.98
N ALA A 49 26.58 -8.59 14.74
CA ALA A 49 26.04 -7.35 15.30
C ALA A 49 25.59 -6.32 14.24
N ASP A 50 26.07 -6.48 13.00
CA ASP A 50 25.68 -5.67 11.86
C ASP A 50 24.37 -6.17 11.20
N ASN A 51 23.94 -7.39 11.51
CA ASN A 51 22.74 -8.00 10.93
C ASN A 51 21.49 -7.66 11.74
N ILE A 52 20.40 -7.40 11.00
CA ILE A 52 19.07 -7.19 11.54
C ILE A 52 18.14 -8.21 10.90
N PHE A 53 17.45 -8.99 11.72
CA PHE A 53 16.45 -9.93 11.27
C PHE A 53 15.05 -9.42 11.57
N VAL A 54 14.20 -9.36 10.54
CA VAL A 54 12.80 -8.95 10.64
C VAL A 54 11.91 -10.16 10.45
N TYR A 55 11.09 -10.46 11.44
CA TYR A 55 10.21 -11.63 11.45
C TYR A 55 8.74 -11.19 11.43
N PRO A 56 7.86 -11.88 10.67
CA PRO A 56 6.43 -11.72 10.85
C PRO A 56 5.99 -12.34 12.19
N GLU A 57 4.83 -11.93 12.70
CA GLU A 57 4.25 -12.42 13.94
C GLU A 57 4.03 -13.94 14.00
N MET A 58 3.93 -14.60 12.84
CA MET A 58 3.83 -16.06 12.76
C MET A 58 5.06 -16.80 13.31
N MET A 59 6.20 -16.11 13.37
CA MET A 59 7.47 -16.69 13.79
C MET A 59 7.68 -16.64 15.31
N VAL A 60 6.73 -16.11 16.08
CA VAL A 60 6.87 -15.96 17.54
C VAL A 60 7.28 -17.26 18.22
N SER A 61 6.69 -18.40 17.84
CA SER A 61 6.98 -19.69 18.46
C SER A 61 8.41 -20.17 18.24
N ALA A 62 9.05 -19.77 17.14
CA ALA A 62 10.42 -20.12 16.80
C ALA A 62 11.44 -19.06 17.23
N LEU A 63 10.97 -17.89 17.67
CA LEU A 63 11.82 -16.71 17.89
C LEU A 63 12.89 -16.95 18.94
N SER A 64 12.57 -17.60 20.06
CA SER A 64 13.55 -17.91 21.12
C SER A 64 14.68 -18.80 20.61
N GLU A 65 14.35 -19.86 19.87
CA GLU A 65 15.36 -20.77 19.29
C GLU A 65 16.24 -20.05 18.25
N ILE A 66 15.64 -19.24 17.38
CA ILE A 66 16.38 -18.47 16.37
C ILE A 66 17.34 -17.48 17.04
N LYS A 67 16.90 -16.82 18.12
CA LYS A 67 17.74 -15.87 18.88
C LYS A 67 18.89 -16.57 19.60
N GLU A 68 18.72 -17.81 20.06
CA GLU A 68 19.83 -18.60 20.61
C GLU A 68 20.88 -18.95 19.55
N GLN A 69 20.48 -19.12 18.29
CA GLN A 69 21.37 -19.38 17.17
C GLN A 69 22.04 -18.12 16.60
N LEU A 70 21.41 -16.95 16.79
CA LEU A 70 21.87 -15.65 16.26
C LEU A 70 22.02 -14.58 17.38
N PRO A 71 22.74 -14.88 18.48
CA PRO A 71 22.71 -14.06 19.70
C PRO A 71 23.35 -12.67 19.56
N SER A 72 24.22 -12.47 18.58
CA SER A 72 24.88 -11.17 18.35
C SER A 72 24.03 -10.22 17.51
N SER A 73 23.03 -10.75 16.81
CA SER A 73 22.24 -10.02 15.83
C SER A 73 21.10 -9.23 16.46
N LYS A 74 20.60 -8.21 15.76
CA LYS A 74 19.39 -7.49 16.17
C LYS A 74 18.15 -8.20 15.65
N HIS A 75 17.10 -8.28 16.46
CA HIS A 75 15.86 -8.96 16.12
C HIS A 75 14.69 -7.98 16.18
N ILE A 76 13.86 -8.02 15.14
CA ILE A 76 12.65 -7.22 15.01
C ILE A 76 11.47 -8.15 14.78
N LEU A 77 10.50 -8.12 15.68
CA LEU A 77 9.21 -8.79 15.49
C LEU A 77 8.21 -7.79 14.91
N TRP A 78 7.73 -8.04 13.69
CA TRP A 78 6.76 -7.20 13.02
C TRP A 78 5.36 -7.79 13.15
N TRP A 79 4.50 -7.10 13.91
CA TRP A 79 3.10 -7.42 14.13
C TRP A 79 2.26 -6.94 12.95
N LEU A 80 2.14 -7.80 11.94
CA LEU A 80 1.33 -7.55 10.74
C LEU A 80 -0.16 -7.77 11.01
N SER A 81 -0.46 -8.75 11.87
CA SER A 81 -1.81 -9.16 12.22
C SER A 81 -1.80 -9.89 13.58
N VAL A 82 -2.11 -9.18 14.66
CA VAL A 82 -1.98 -9.63 16.06
C VAL A 82 -2.49 -11.05 16.29
N ASP A 83 -3.72 -11.33 15.85
CA ASP A 83 -4.36 -12.61 16.16
C ASP A 83 -3.72 -13.80 15.43
N ASN A 84 -2.95 -13.56 14.36
CA ASN A 84 -2.27 -14.62 13.64
C ASN A 84 -1.06 -15.16 14.43
N ALA A 85 -0.54 -14.40 15.40
CA ALA A 85 0.58 -14.82 16.23
C ALA A 85 0.27 -16.07 17.08
N ASN A 86 -1.02 -16.40 17.30
CA ASN A 86 -1.46 -17.51 18.16
C ASN A 86 -0.80 -17.51 19.54
N MET A 87 -0.71 -16.31 20.14
CA MET A 87 -0.01 -16.07 21.40
C MET A 87 -0.53 -16.93 22.55
N THR A 88 0.38 -17.60 23.25
CA THR A 88 0.11 -18.19 24.57
C THR A 88 0.58 -17.23 25.66
N GLN A 89 0.03 -17.36 26.88
CA GLN A 89 0.48 -16.54 28.03
C GLN A 89 1.98 -16.68 28.31
N GLU A 90 2.55 -17.85 28.04
CA GLU A 90 3.99 -18.06 28.17
C GLU A 90 4.79 -17.28 27.13
N MET A 91 4.36 -17.30 25.87
CA MET A 91 4.98 -16.51 24.80
C MET A 91 4.87 -15.01 25.08
N GLU A 92 3.71 -14.54 25.56
CA GLU A 92 3.52 -13.13 25.95
C GLU A 92 4.56 -12.75 27.01
N ARG A 93 4.70 -13.56 28.05
CA ARG A 93 5.69 -13.33 29.10
C ARG A 93 7.13 -13.30 28.56
N ILE A 94 7.48 -14.20 27.64
CA ILE A 94 8.83 -14.25 27.06
C ILE A 94 9.08 -12.98 26.24
N ILE A 95 8.17 -12.63 25.34
CA ILE A 95 8.29 -11.48 24.44
C ILE A 95 8.31 -10.16 25.24
N SER A 96 7.42 -10.01 26.22
CA SER A 96 7.35 -8.82 27.07
C SER A 96 8.65 -8.57 27.84
N ASN A 97 9.33 -9.63 28.29
CA ASN A 97 10.56 -9.53 29.07
C ASN A 97 11.84 -9.47 28.21
N ASP A 98 11.74 -9.63 26.89
CA ASP A 98 12.87 -9.58 25.98
C ASP A 98 13.23 -8.13 25.63
N SER A 99 14.14 -7.54 26.42
CA SER A 99 14.58 -6.15 26.22
C SER A 99 15.40 -5.93 24.95
N GLY A 100 15.91 -7.00 24.33
CA GLY A 100 16.67 -6.94 23.07
C GLY A 100 15.81 -7.07 21.82
N LEU A 101 14.49 -7.30 21.98
CA LEU A 101 13.55 -7.41 20.86
C LEU A 101 12.92 -6.06 20.54
N ILE A 102 13.05 -5.66 19.27
CA ILE A 102 12.36 -4.49 18.71
C ILE A 102 11.03 -4.96 18.14
N HIS A 103 10.00 -4.10 18.25
CA HIS A 103 8.66 -4.38 17.77
C HIS A 103 8.27 -3.39 16.69
N PHE A 104 7.90 -3.90 15.52
CA PHE A 104 7.20 -3.12 14.50
C PHE A 104 5.71 -3.43 14.56
N VAL A 105 4.85 -2.45 14.35
CA VAL A 105 3.39 -2.64 14.31
C VAL A 105 2.81 -2.04 13.03
N GLN A 106 1.94 -2.81 12.36
CA GLN A 106 1.34 -2.42 11.08
C GLN A 106 0.07 -1.56 11.22
N SER A 107 -0.58 -1.64 12.38
CA SER A 107 -1.89 -1.05 12.66
C SER A 107 -1.95 -0.44 14.06
N TYR A 108 -2.91 0.46 14.29
CA TYR A 108 -3.17 1.00 15.63
C TYR A 108 -3.73 -0.06 16.57
N TYR A 109 -4.44 -1.06 16.04
CA TYR A 109 -4.80 -2.25 16.81
C TYR A 109 -3.57 -3.02 17.30
N ALA A 110 -2.59 -3.27 16.43
CA ALA A 110 -1.33 -3.89 16.83
C ALA A 110 -0.54 -3.01 17.79
N LEU A 111 -0.54 -1.69 17.59
CA LEU A 111 0.09 -0.74 18.51
C LEU A 111 -0.51 -0.84 19.91
N ASP A 112 -1.84 -0.83 20.02
CA ASP A 112 -2.56 -0.95 21.29
C ASP A 112 -2.25 -2.28 21.99
N TYR A 113 -2.32 -3.40 21.27
CA TYR A 113 -1.98 -4.72 21.83
C TYR A 113 -0.54 -4.77 22.35
N VAL A 114 0.43 -4.35 21.54
CA VAL A 114 1.85 -4.42 21.91
C VAL A 114 2.17 -3.47 23.06
N LYS A 115 1.58 -2.27 23.07
CA LYS A 115 1.80 -1.30 24.14
C LYS A 115 1.11 -1.66 25.44
N ASN A 116 -0.16 -2.07 25.38
CA ASN A 116 -1.01 -2.20 26.57
C ASN A 116 -1.13 -3.65 27.06
N SER A 117 -1.12 -4.65 26.17
CA SER A 117 -1.18 -6.07 26.57
C SER A 117 0.20 -6.64 26.82
N LEU A 118 1.17 -6.34 25.95
CA LEU A 118 2.56 -6.79 26.13
C LEU A 118 3.43 -5.84 26.96
N ASN A 119 2.93 -4.65 27.31
CA ASN A 119 3.64 -3.64 28.10
C ASN A 119 5.01 -3.25 27.50
N ILE A 120 5.09 -3.15 26.18
CA ILE A 120 6.30 -2.73 25.46
C ILE A 120 6.38 -1.20 25.43
N THR A 121 7.57 -0.68 25.72
CA THR A 121 7.87 0.76 25.79
C THR A 121 8.21 1.37 24.43
N ASP A 122 8.03 2.68 24.30
CA ASP A 122 8.16 3.42 23.04
C ASP A 122 9.60 3.44 22.46
N ASP A 123 10.64 3.16 23.28
CA ASP A 123 12.04 3.11 22.83
C ASP A 123 12.35 1.90 21.94
N ARG A 124 11.48 0.88 21.94
CA ARG A 124 11.63 -0.35 21.14
C ARG A 124 10.36 -0.71 20.36
N LEU A 125 9.45 0.24 20.17
CA LEU A 125 8.18 0.08 19.47
C LEU A 125 8.06 1.10 18.34
N PHE A 126 8.00 0.63 17.10
CA PHE A 126 7.91 1.47 15.91
C PHE A 126 6.64 1.17 15.13
N TYR A 127 5.92 2.21 14.76
CA TYR A 127 4.82 2.08 13.80
C TYR A 127 5.39 2.02 12.39
N LEU A 128 5.22 0.88 11.73
CA LEU A 128 5.65 0.66 10.36
C LEU A 128 4.53 -0.09 9.62
N SER A 129 3.74 0.67 8.87
CA SER A 129 2.55 0.17 8.19
C SER A 129 2.88 -0.45 6.83
N ASP A 130 1.91 -0.49 5.93
CA ASP A 130 2.02 -0.93 4.55
C ASP A 130 1.27 0.02 3.62
N TYR A 131 1.37 -0.26 2.31
CA TYR A 131 0.58 0.41 1.28
C TYR A 131 -0.08 -0.60 0.33
N LEU A 132 -1.24 -0.23 -0.19
CA LEU A 132 -1.95 -0.99 -1.22
C LEU A 132 -1.23 -0.98 -2.57
N ASN A 133 -1.52 -1.97 -3.41
CA ASN A 133 -1.09 -1.90 -4.81
C ASN A 133 -1.78 -0.70 -5.51
N SER A 134 -1.00 0.13 -6.20
CA SER A 134 -1.42 1.31 -6.94
C SER A 134 -2.46 1.02 -8.04
N VAL A 135 -2.63 -0.22 -8.49
CA VAL A 135 -3.73 -0.63 -9.38
C VAL A 135 -5.10 -0.25 -8.82
N TYR A 136 -5.31 -0.29 -7.50
CA TYR A 136 -6.57 0.09 -6.87
C TYR A 136 -6.74 1.61 -6.75
N LEU A 137 -5.64 2.36 -6.84
CA LEU A 137 -5.62 3.83 -6.73
C LEU A 137 -5.81 4.50 -8.10
N ASN A 138 -5.38 3.83 -9.17
CA ASN A 138 -5.50 4.25 -10.57
C ASN A 138 -6.93 4.27 -11.13
N MET A 139 -7.92 3.94 -10.31
CA MET A 139 -9.28 3.69 -10.74
C MET A 139 -10.12 4.94 -10.57
N ASP A 140 -9.76 5.99 -11.31
CA ASP A 140 -10.61 7.15 -11.40
C ASP A 140 -11.93 6.77 -12.07
N CYS A 141 -13.00 7.16 -11.40
CA CYS A 141 -14.39 6.84 -11.70
C CYS A 141 -14.91 7.78 -12.80
N GLU A 142 -14.09 8.08 -13.82
CA GLU A 142 -14.39 9.10 -14.83
C GLU A 142 -15.47 8.64 -15.79
N GLU A 143 -15.56 7.33 -16.06
CA GLU A 143 -16.82 6.81 -16.54
C GLU A 143 -17.80 6.84 -15.36
N LYS A 144 -18.69 7.83 -15.38
CA LYS A 144 -20.02 7.83 -14.74
C LYS A 144 -20.89 6.67 -15.25
N ASN A 145 -20.30 5.48 -15.36
CA ASN A 145 -20.98 4.24 -15.60
C ASN A 145 -21.80 3.93 -14.37
N SER A 146 -23.07 3.60 -14.61
CA SER A 146 -24.01 3.18 -13.59
C SER A 146 -23.42 2.04 -12.77
N ARG A 147 -22.90 2.34 -11.57
CA ARG A 147 -22.60 1.29 -10.60
C ARG A 147 -23.88 0.53 -10.31
N ASP A 148 -23.77 -0.79 -10.28
CA ASP A 148 -24.86 -1.65 -9.89
C ASP A 148 -25.15 -1.47 -8.40
N ASP A 149 -26.43 -1.62 -8.03
CA ASP A 149 -26.88 -1.74 -6.64
C ASP A 149 -26.45 -3.09 -6.06
N THR A 150 -25.15 -3.37 -6.11
CA THR A 150 -24.53 -4.62 -5.68
C THR A 150 -23.79 -4.39 -4.36
N VAL A 151 -24.01 -5.33 -3.44
CA VAL A 151 -23.34 -5.45 -2.14
C VAL A 151 -22.34 -6.60 -2.23
N LEU A 152 -21.07 -6.27 -2.12
CA LEU A 152 -19.96 -7.21 -2.08
C LEU A 152 -19.70 -7.67 -0.65
N PHE A 153 -19.26 -8.92 -0.49
CA PHE A 153 -18.87 -9.46 0.82
C PHE A 153 -17.83 -10.58 0.68
N ASN A 154 -17.03 -10.78 1.73
CA ASN A 154 -16.11 -11.91 1.81
C ASN A 154 -16.81 -13.12 2.46
N PRO A 155 -17.10 -14.22 1.74
CA PRO A 155 -17.81 -15.37 2.30
C PRO A 155 -16.98 -16.18 3.31
N ARG A 156 -15.68 -15.89 3.47
CA ARG A 156 -14.82 -16.52 4.48
C ARG A 156 -14.87 -15.81 5.83
N LYS A 157 -15.51 -14.64 5.92
CA LYS A 157 -15.47 -13.75 7.09
C LYS A 157 -16.88 -13.29 7.45
N GLY A 158 -17.37 -13.65 8.64
CA GLY A 158 -18.68 -13.20 9.12
C GLY A 158 -19.88 -13.68 8.28
N TYR A 159 -19.74 -14.82 7.58
CA TYR A 159 -20.75 -15.29 6.64
C TYR A 159 -22.09 -15.65 7.26
N GLU A 160 -22.10 -16.12 8.52
CA GLU A 160 -23.35 -16.45 9.21
C GLU A 160 -24.29 -15.23 9.25
N ARG A 161 -23.80 -14.07 9.71
CA ARG A 161 -24.57 -12.82 9.71
C ARG A 161 -24.93 -12.38 8.29
N THR A 162 -23.97 -12.43 7.38
CA THR A 162 -24.19 -12.04 5.97
C THR A 162 -25.30 -12.87 5.32
N SER A 163 -25.34 -14.18 5.57
CA SER A 163 -26.37 -15.07 5.04
C SER A 163 -27.77 -14.72 5.54
N ARG A 164 -27.90 -14.27 6.80
CA ARG A 164 -29.16 -13.78 7.35
C ARG A 164 -29.59 -12.48 6.66
N LEU A 165 -28.66 -11.55 6.42
CA LEU A 165 -28.96 -10.31 5.70
C LEU A 165 -29.42 -10.60 4.27
N ILE A 166 -28.74 -11.48 3.53
CA ILE A 166 -29.15 -11.90 2.18
C ILE A 166 -30.59 -12.42 2.20
N LYS A 167 -30.94 -13.30 3.16
CA LYS A 167 -32.27 -13.89 3.28
C LYS A 167 -33.38 -12.86 3.56
N HIS A 168 -33.07 -11.81 4.32
CA HIS A 168 -34.05 -10.77 4.69
C HIS A 168 -33.98 -9.52 3.80
N SER A 169 -33.02 -9.48 2.87
CA SER A 169 -32.88 -8.37 1.94
C SER A 169 -33.99 -8.34 0.90
N ASP A 170 -34.32 -7.15 0.40
CA ASP A 170 -35.24 -6.96 -0.71
C ASP A 170 -34.50 -7.00 -2.06
N HIS A 171 -35.28 -6.96 -3.13
CA HIS A 171 -34.79 -7.04 -4.50
C HIS A 171 -34.10 -5.77 -5.00
N ARG A 172 -33.99 -4.71 -4.17
CA ARG A 172 -33.32 -3.47 -4.57
C ARG A 172 -31.81 -3.60 -4.59
N VAL A 173 -31.25 -4.62 -3.92
CA VAL A 173 -29.82 -4.88 -3.93
C VAL A 173 -29.51 -6.29 -4.43
N LYS A 174 -28.42 -6.42 -5.16
CA LYS A 174 -27.82 -7.70 -5.54
C LYS A 174 -26.71 -8.03 -4.56
N TRP A 175 -26.55 -9.30 -4.23
CA TRP A 175 -25.47 -9.77 -3.37
C TRP A 175 -24.46 -10.56 -4.18
N GLN A 176 -23.18 -10.23 -4.06
CA GLN A 176 -22.11 -10.92 -4.75
C GLN A 176 -20.97 -11.25 -3.78
N ALA A 177 -20.68 -12.54 -3.67
CA ALA A 177 -19.55 -13.03 -2.89
C ALA A 177 -18.23 -12.80 -3.64
N LEU A 178 -17.21 -12.32 -2.94
CA LEU A 178 -15.84 -12.25 -3.43
C LEU A 178 -15.16 -13.61 -3.20
N SER A 179 -15.34 -14.55 -4.13
CA SER A 179 -14.76 -15.90 -4.05
C SER A 179 -14.48 -16.46 -5.43
N GLY A 180 -13.38 -17.21 -5.55
CA GLY A 180 -13.00 -17.90 -6.80
C GLY A 180 -12.52 -16.97 -7.91
N MET A 181 -12.18 -15.73 -7.60
CA MET A 181 -11.67 -14.73 -8.54
C MET A 181 -10.14 -14.72 -8.52
N ALA A 182 -9.53 -14.55 -9.69
CA ALA A 182 -8.12 -14.22 -9.78
C ALA A 182 -7.87 -12.79 -9.26
N PRO A 183 -6.69 -12.48 -8.67
CA PRO A 183 -6.39 -11.15 -8.14
C PRO A 183 -6.62 -10.00 -9.13
N GLU A 184 -6.42 -10.25 -10.42
CA GLU A 184 -6.55 -9.28 -11.51
C GLU A 184 -8.03 -8.96 -11.85
N GLU A 185 -8.96 -9.83 -11.47
CA GLU A 185 -10.40 -9.65 -11.70
C GLU A 185 -11.06 -8.81 -10.61
N ILE A 186 -10.50 -8.82 -9.39
CA ILE A 186 -11.05 -8.14 -8.21
C ILE A 186 -11.34 -6.66 -8.48
N PRO A 187 -10.41 -5.86 -9.05
CA PRO A 187 -10.66 -4.44 -9.19
C PRO A 187 -11.85 -4.11 -10.10
N GLY A 188 -12.06 -4.87 -11.19
CA GLY A 188 -13.21 -4.69 -12.08
C GLY A 188 -14.55 -5.03 -11.43
N VAL A 189 -14.57 -5.95 -10.45
CA VAL A 189 -15.77 -6.23 -9.64
C VAL A 189 -16.03 -5.10 -8.65
N LEU A 190 -14.98 -4.60 -7.98
CA LEU A 190 -15.09 -3.47 -7.05
C LEU A 190 -15.64 -2.22 -7.76
N GLN A 191 -15.12 -1.86 -8.93
CA GLN A 191 -15.55 -0.69 -9.69
C GLN A 191 -17.05 -0.69 -10.05
N LYS A 192 -17.66 -1.87 -10.21
CA LYS A 192 -19.08 -1.99 -10.60
C LYS A 192 -20.04 -1.95 -9.42
N ALA A 193 -19.58 -2.24 -8.20
CA ALA A 193 -20.45 -2.30 -7.03
C ALA A 193 -20.50 -0.97 -6.27
N LYS A 194 -21.54 -0.81 -5.44
CA LYS A 194 -21.73 0.38 -4.59
C LYS A 194 -21.28 0.18 -3.15
N VAL A 195 -21.50 -1.02 -2.60
CA VAL A 195 -21.29 -1.28 -1.17
C VAL A 195 -20.44 -2.54 -0.98
N TYR A 196 -19.54 -2.51 0.00
CA TYR A 196 -18.85 -3.68 0.51
C TYR A 196 -19.12 -3.84 2.01
N ILE A 197 -19.33 -5.07 2.46
CA ILE A 197 -19.51 -5.36 3.89
C ILE A 197 -18.45 -6.35 4.37
N ASP A 198 -17.97 -6.14 5.60
CA ASP A 198 -17.05 -7.05 6.28
C ASP A 198 -17.35 -7.14 7.78
N PHE A 199 -18.06 -8.19 8.18
CA PHE A 199 -18.35 -8.47 9.59
C PHE A 199 -17.36 -9.47 10.20
N GLY A 200 -16.26 -9.76 9.50
CA GLY A 200 -15.21 -10.63 9.99
C GLY A 200 -14.38 -10.02 11.11
N ASN A 201 -13.45 -10.83 11.61
CA ASN A 201 -12.35 -10.32 12.41
C ASN A 201 -11.31 -9.64 11.51
N HIS A 202 -10.83 -8.47 11.96
CA HIS A 202 -9.73 -7.73 11.33
C HIS A 202 -8.50 -7.81 12.25
N PRO A 203 -7.70 -8.89 12.15
CA PRO A 203 -6.60 -9.12 13.09
C PRO A 203 -5.43 -8.13 12.91
N GLY A 204 -5.43 -7.34 11.83
CA GLY A 204 -4.58 -6.17 11.60
C GLY A 204 -5.32 -5.16 10.70
N LYS A 205 -4.62 -4.16 10.16
CA LYS A 205 -5.22 -3.21 9.19
C LYS A 205 -5.46 -3.94 7.86
N ASP A 206 -6.65 -4.51 7.74
CA ASP A 206 -7.06 -5.36 6.63
C ASP A 206 -6.97 -4.66 5.26
N ARG A 207 -6.62 -5.44 4.25
CA ARG A 207 -6.39 -4.98 2.87
C ARG A 207 -7.69 -4.65 2.13
N PHE A 208 -8.67 -5.56 2.19
CA PHE A 208 -9.91 -5.45 1.40
C PHE A 208 -10.76 -4.20 1.66
N PRO A 209 -11.00 -3.78 2.92
CA PRO A 209 -11.72 -2.53 3.17
C PRO A 209 -11.07 -1.31 2.51
N ARG A 210 -9.73 -1.24 2.53
CA ARG A 210 -8.97 -0.16 1.87
C ARG A 210 -9.11 -0.24 0.35
N GLU A 211 -9.01 -1.43 -0.25
CA GLU A 211 -9.19 -1.62 -1.69
C GLU A 211 -10.60 -1.22 -2.13
N ALA A 212 -11.62 -1.62 -1.36
CA ALA A 212 -13.01 -1.25 -1.63
C ALA A 212 -13.21 0.26 -1.60
N VAL A 213 -12.67 0.95 -0.58
CA VAL A 213 -12.74 2.42 -0.48
C VAL A 213 -11.98 3.10 -1.61
N SER A 214 -10.81 2.59 -1.99
CA SER A 214 -10.01 3.11 -3.11
C SER A 214 -10.78 3.04 -4.43
N CYS A 215 -11.49 1.94 -4.65
CA CYS A 215 -12.41 1.76 -5.78
C CYS A 215 -13.77 2.47 -5.62
N GLY A 216 -13.94 3.30 -4.58
CA GLY A 216 -15.13 4.14 -4.38
C GLY A 216 -16.34 3.46 -3.75
N LEU A 217 -16.22 2.24 -3.21
CA LEU A 217 -17.33 1.60 -2.50
C LEU A 217 -17.58 2.27 -1.15
N ARG A 218 -18.83 2.22 -0.69
CA ARG A 218 -19.18 2.50 0.71
C ARG A 218 -18.98 1.22 1.50
N ILE A 219 -18.28 1.29 2.63
CA ILE A 219 -18.02 0.13 3.46
C ILE A 219 -18.81 0.16 4.78
N ILE A 220 -19.27 -1.00 5.21
CA ILE A 220 -19.78 -1.27 6.56
C ILE A 220 -18.93 -2.39 7.15
N THR A 221 -18.42 -2.20 8.36
CA THR A 221 -17.58 -3.20 9.02
C THR A 221 -18.16 -3.67 10.34
N GLY A 222 -17.66 -4.80 10.84
CA GLY A 222 -17.81 -5.18 12.25
C GLY A 222 -16.98 -4.29 13.18
N ARG A 223 -16.86 -4.73 14.45
CA ARG A 223 -16.03 -4.08 15.49
C ARG A 223 -14.94 -4.99 16.05
N LYS A 224 -14.55 -6.05 15.34
CA LYS A 224 -13.54 -7.01 15.82
C LYS A 224 -12.15 -6.62 15.32
N GLY A 225 -11.18 -6.61 16.23
CA GLY A 225 -9.80 -6.21 15.96
C GLY A 225 -9.70 -4.77 15.44
N ALA A 226 -8.91 -4.56 14.39
CA ALA A 226 -8.66 -3.25 13.79
C ALA A 226 -9.92 -2.55 13.24
N ALA A 227 -10.99 -3.28 12.95
CA ALA A 227 -12.26 -2.69 12.51
C ALA A 227 -12.89 -1.76 13.56
N ALA A 228 -12.55 -1.94 14.84
CA ALA A 228 -13.13 -1.18 15.93
C ALA A 228 -12.69 0.29 15.94
N ASN A 229 -11.42 0.56 15.61
CA ASN A 229 -10.82 1.88 15.83
C ASN A 229 -10.91 2.78 14.59
N ASP A 230 -10.92 4.09 14.80
CA ASP A 230 -11.07 5.13 13.78
C ASP A 230 -9.77 5.45 13.05
N LYS A 231 -8.66 4.78 13.37
CA LYS A 231 -7.36 5.00 12.73
C LYS A 231 -7.10 4.01 11.61
N ASP A 232 -7.35 2.73 11.87
CA ASP A 232 -7.15 1.66 10.89
C ASP A 232 -8.29 1.62 9.87
N ILE A 233 -9.54 1.81 10.33
CA ILE A 233 -10.74 1.92 9.50
C ILE A 233 -11.47 3.25 9.84
N PRO A 234 -11.07 4.39 9.25
CA PRO A 234 -11.63 5.73 9.50
C PRO A 234 -12.96 5.95 8.76
N ILE A 235 -13.98 5.20 9.13
CA ILE A 235 -15.37 5.40 8.67
C ILE A 235 -16.26 5.87 9.83
N PRO A 236 -17.41 6.51 9.57
CA PRO A 236 -18.37 6.89 10.61
C PRO A 236 -18.69 5.74 11.55
N ASP A 237 -18.76 6.01 12.85
CA ASP A 237 -18.96 4.97 13.88
C ASP A 237 -20.29 4.23 13.71
N GLU A 238 -21.30 4.89 13.14
CA GLU A 238 -22.60 4.28 12.84
C GLU A 238 -22.50 3.17 11.77
N LEU A 239 -21.44 3.18 10.95
CA LEU A 239 -21.16 2.16 9.94
C LEU A 239 -20.26 1.04 10.48
N LYS A 240 -19.90 1.10 11.77
CA LYS A 240 -19.23 0.02 12.51
C LYS A 240 -20.24 -0.71 13.37
N VAL A 241 -20.59 -1.91 12.96
CA VAL A 241 -21.73 -2.66 13.47
C VAL A 241 -21.27 -3.65 14.55
N SER A 242 -21.88 -3.59 15.74
CA SER A 242 -21.64 -4.58 16.80
C SER A 242 -22.34 -5.92 16.50
N ASP A 243 -21.94 -7.01 17.14
CA ASP A 243 -22.55 -8.33 16.91
C ASP A 243 -24.04 -8.37 17.29
N GLU A 244 -24.48 -7.50 18.20
CA GLU A 244 -25.86 -7.40 18.72
C GLU A 244 -26.78 -6.53 17.85
N CYS A 245 -26.23 -5.78 16.88
CA CYS A 245 -27.05 -4.91 16.03
C CYS A 245 -28.05 -5.73 15.20
N GLU A 246 -29.31 -5.29 15.19
CA GLU A 246 -30.39 -5.97 14.48
C GLU A 246 -30.17 -5.98 12.96
N ASP A 247 -30.42 -7.13 12.33
CA ASP A 247 -30.25 -7.33 10.89
C ASP A 247 -31.06 -6.30 10.06
N ALA A 248 -32.26 -5.90 10.53
CA ALA A 248 -33.09 -4.88 9.87
C ALA A 248 -32.39 -3.51 9.82
N LYS A 249 -31.73 -3.10 10.92
CA LYS A 249 -31.01 -1.82 10.98
C LYS A 249 -29.80 -1.81 10.03
N ILE A 250 -29.12 -2.95 9.89
CA ILE A 250 -28.00 -3.09 8.95
C ILE A 250 -28.48 -3.01 7.51
N LEU A 251 -29.60 -3.67 7.19
CA LEU A 251 -30.22 -3.55 5.87
C LEU A 251 -30.59 -2.10 5.56
N ASP A 252 -31.19 -1.38 6.50
CA ASP A 252 -31.50 0.05 6.33
C ASP A 252 -30.25 0.89 6.05
N MET A 253 -29.12 0.61 6.73
CA MET A 253 -27.84 1.25 6.42
C MET A 253 -27.38 0.94 4.99
N ILE A 254 -27.37 -0.32 4.59
CA ILE A 254 -26.97 -0.76 3.24
C ILE A 254 -27.81 -0.05 2.19
N TYR A 255 -29.13 -0.06 2.36
CA TYR A 255 -30.06 0.60 1.44
C TYR A 255 -29.86 2.11 1.39
N GLY A 256 -29.64 2.74 2.55
CA GLY A 256 -29.31 4.15 2.64
C GLY A 256 -28.05 4.52 1.85
N LEU A 257 -27.00 3.69 1.95
CA LEU A 257 -25.75 3.87 1.20
C LEU A 257 -25.95 3.66 -0.31
N VAL A 258 -26.73 2.67 -0.73
CA VAL A 258 -27.02 2.41 -2.15
C VAL A 258 -27.83 3.55 -2.77
N VAL A 259 -28.90 3.99 -2.09
CA VAL A 259 -29.79 5.07 -2.58
C VAL A 259 -29.09 6.41 -2.59
N ASN A 260 -28.26 6.70 -1.58
CA ASN A 260 -27.54 7.97 -1.45
C ASN A 260 -26.06 7.85 -1.84
N TYR A 261 -25.72 6.93 -2.75
CA TYR A 261 -24.33 6.60 -3.09
C TYR A 261 -23.48 7.82 -3.43
N GLU A 262 -23.99 8.72 -4.28
CA GLU A 262 -23.30 9.95 -4.68
C GLU A 262 -23.01 10.86 -3.48
N LYS A 263 -23.99 11.05 -2.59
CA LYS A 263 -23.87 11.95 -1.43
C LYS A 263 -22.99 11.39 -0.33
N THR A 264 -23.00 10.07 -0.15
CA THR A 264 -22.27 9.38 0.91
C THR A 264 -20.78 9.23 0.61
N GLY A 265 -20.32 9.63 -0.58
CA GLY A 265 -18.89 9.63 -0.94
C GLY A 265 -18.03 10.46 -0.03
N GLU A 266 -18.55 11.62 0.40
CA GLU A 266 -17.80 12.53 1.25
C GLU A 266 -17.45 11.93 2.62
N LEU A 267 -18.22 10.95 3.08
CA LEU A 267 -17.92 10.22 4.32
C LEU A 267 -16.62 9.41 4.26
N TYR A 268 -16.13 9.12 3.05
CA TYR A 268 -14.94 8.29 2.80
C TYR A 268 -13.77 9.08 2.20
N SER A 269 -13.94 10.39 1.96
CA SER A 269 -12.90 11.24 1.36
C SER A 269 -11.61 11.28 2.19
N SER A 270 -11.72 11.34 3.52
CA SER A 270 -10.56 11.28 4.42
C SER A 270 -9.87 9.92 4.37
N TYR A 271 -10.64 8.83 4.33
CA TYR A 271 -10.09 7.48 4.25
C TYR A 271 -9.36 7.28 2.92
N LYS A 272 -9.99 7.64 1.79
CA LYS A 272 -9.36 7.56 0.47
C LYS A 272 -8.04 8.35 0.43
N ARG A 273 -8.04 9.61 0.90
CA ARG A 273 -6.82 10.43 0.98
C ARG A 273 -5.72 9.78 1.83
N SER A 274 -6.08 9.18 2.97
CA SER A 274 -5.09 8.49 3.80
C SER A 274 -4.46 7.28 3.09
N ILE A 275 -5.26 6.53 2.31
CA ILE A 275 -4.78 5.39 1.51
C ILE A 275 -3.86 5.89 0.38
N ASP A 276 -4.24 6.99 -0.27
CA ASP A 276 -3.49 7.62 -1.36
C ASP A 276 -2.08 8.06 -0.95
N GLU A 277 -1.86 8.33 0.35
CA GLU A 277 -0.58 8.74 0.93
C GLU A 277 0.23 7.57 1.52
N GLU A 278 -0.35 6.37 1.64
CA GLU A 278 0.27 5.23 2.35
C GLU A 278 1.65 4.87 1.79
N PHE A 279 1.85 4.91 0.47
CA PHE A 279 3.13 4.51 -0.12
C PHE A 279 4.24 5.52 0.17
N HIS A 280 3.98 6.83 0.06
CA HIS A 280 4.94 7.86 0.46
C HIS A 280 5.24 7.82 1.95
N ILE A 281 4.21 7.60 2.79
CA ILE A 281 4.37 7.43 4.24
C ILE A 281 5.25 6.22 4.55
N PHE A 282 4.97 5.08 3.93
CA PHE A 282 5.76 3.85 4.12
C PHE A 282 7.22 4.05 3.71
N GLU A 283 7.49 4.69 2.57
CA GLU A 283 8.84 4.96 2.08
C GLU A 283 9.64 5.82 3.07
N ARG A 284 9.05 6.91 3.54
CA ARG A 284 9.62 7.75 4.61
C ARG A 284 9.88 6.93 5.86
N ASP A 285 8.88 6.19 6.33
CA ASP A 285 8.94 5.53 7.63
C ASP A 285 9.97 4.40 7.62
N VAL A 286 10.14 3.68 6.49
CA VAL A 286 11.22 2.71 6.28
C VAL A 286 12.59 3.40 6.38
N LEU A 287 12.81 4.47 5.60
CA LEU A 287 14.08 5.18 5.61
C LEU A 287 14.43 5.72 7.00
N ASN A 288 13.48 6.38 7.65
CA ASN A 288 13.68 6.96 8.98
C ASN A 288 13.95 5.88 10.05
N THR A 289 13.10 4.85 10.11
CA THR A 289 13.18 3.79 11.14
C THR A 289 14.49 3.01 11.04
N PHE A 290 14.88 2.58 9.83
CA PHE A 290 16.12 1.81 9.68
C PHE A 290 17.37 2.67 9.82
N SER A 291 17.34 3.94 9.39
CA SER A 291 18.45 4.87 9.65
C SER A 291 18.68 5.06 11.15
N LEU A 292 17.60 5.16 11.94
CA LEU A 292 17.67 5.24 13.40
C LEU A 292 18.22 3.96 14.03
N ILE A 293 17.68 2.79 13.69
CA ILE A 293 18.08 1.50 14.27
C ILE A 293 19.52 1.12 13.91
N MET A 294 19.97 1.48 12.71
CA MET A 294 21.32 1.21 12.22
C MET A 294 22.32 2.34 12.50
N HIS A 295 21.88 3.45 13.13
CA HIS A 295 22.70 4.65 13.31
C HIS A 295 23.34 5.17 12.01
N LYS A 296 22.63 5.05 10.89
CA LYS A 296 23.09 5.47 9.56
C LYS A 296 22.62 6.89 9.29
N SER A 297 23.50 7.76 8.81
CA SER A 297 23.10 9.11 8.41
C SER A 297 22.26 9.07 7.13
N ILE A 298 21.19 9.86 7.12
CA ILE A 298 20.36 10.06 5.92
C ILE A 298 21.10 11.02 4.99
N LYS A 299 21.34 10.60 3.74
CA LYS A 299 22.01 11.42 2.74
C LYS A 299 21.13 12.63 2.41
N TRP A 300 21.76 13.79 2.16
CA TRP A 300 21.09 15.05 1.82
C TRP A 300 20.14 15.65 2.87
N ILE A 301 20.02 15.07 4.08
CA ILE A 301 19.11 15.57 5.11
C ILE A 301 19.35 17.03 5.55
N ASN A 302 20.56 17.53 5.30
CA ASN A 302 21.00 18.89 5.60
C ASN A 302 20.94 19.84 4.39
N GLN A 303 20.54 19.38 3.20
CA GLN A 303 20.41 20.24 2.03
C GLN A 303 19.12 21.05 2.10
N ASP A 304 19.14 22.25 1.50
CA ASP A 304 17.93 23.03 1.28
C ASP A 304 17.14 22.53 0.05
N GLU A 305 15.93 23.08 -0.11
CA GLU A 305 14.97 22.70 -1.15
C GLU A 305 15.55 22.88 -2.56
N SER A 306 16.25 23.99 -2.83
CA SER A 306 16.78 24.30 -4.16
C SER A 306 17.86 23.30 -4.57
N LEU A 307 18.83 23.07 -3.68
CA LEU A 307 19.95 22.18 -3.96
C LEU A 307 19.49 20.71 -4.11
N LEU A 308 18.53 20.29 -3.29
CA LEU A 308 17.99 18.94 -3.37
C LEU A 308 17.15 18.75 -4.65
N ARG A 309 16.38 19.75 -5.06
CA ARG A 309 15.66 19.75 -6.34
C ARG A 309 16.61 19.63 -7.52
N GLU A 310 17.67 20.44 -7.57
CA GLU A 310 18.73 20.33 -8.60
C GLU A 310 19.39 18.94 -8.60
N THR A 311 19.63 18.38 -7.42
CA THR A 311 20.19 17.03 -7.27
C THR A 311 19.26 15.98 -7.88
N ILE A 312 17.94 16.06 -7.62
CA ILE A 312 16.97 15.11 -8.17
C ILE A 312 16.91 15.24 -9.70
N VAL A 313 16.90 16.46 -10.23
CA VAL A 313 16.93 16.70 -11.69
C VAL A 313 18.18 16.09 -12.34
N ASP A 314 19.38 16.30 -11.78
CA ASP A 314 20.63 15.68 -12.30
C ASP A 314 20.55 14.15 -12.30
N LEU A 315 20.07 13.57 -11.20
CA LEU A 315 19.99 12.11 -11.05
C LEU A 315 18.99 11.50 -12.03
N VAL A 316 17.82 12.12 -12.23
CA VAL A 316 16.83 11.68 -13.23
C VAL A 316 17.38 11.81 -14.64
N THR A 317 18.04 12.94 -14.95
CA THR A 317 18.65 13.19 -16.28
C THR A 317 19.72 12.15 -16.62
N ARG A 318 20.43 11.64 -15.60
CA ARG A 318 21.48 10.61 -15.74
C ARG A 318 20.96 9.18 -15.58
N GLU A 319 19.64 9.01 -15.48
CA GLU A 319 18.97 7.72 -15.31
C GLU A 319 19.39 6.95 -14.04
N ASP A 320 19.90 7.65 -13.00
CA ASP A 320 20.20 7.08 -11.69
C ASP A 320 18.93 7.09 -10.81
N TYR A 321 17.92 6.34 -11.25
CA TYR A 321 16.58 6.37 -10.67
C TYR A 321 16.55 5.87 -9.22
N LYS A 322 17.42 4.93 -8.85
CA LYS A 322 17.54 4.44 -7.47
C LYS A 322 18.02 5.55 -6.54
N THR A 323 19.06 6.28 -6.93
CA THR A 323 19.59 7.39 -6.13
C THR A 323 18.62 8.59 -6.15
N ALA A 324 17.96 8.85 -7.28
CA ALA A 324 16.92 9.86 -7.41
C ALA A 324 15.73 9.57 -6.49
N PHE A 325 15.29 8.30 -6.40
CA PHE A 325 14.22 7.87 -5.49
C PHE A 325 14.56 8.16 -4.02
N TYR A 326 15.79 7.85 -3.60
CA TYR A 326 16.24 8.20 -2.25
C TYR A 326 16.23 9.72 -2.06
N ALA A 327 16.81 10.51 -2.98
CA ALA A 327 16.80 11.97 -2.87
C ALA A 327 15.38 12.55 -2.80
N ASN A 328 14.46 12.04 -3.63
CA ASN A 328 13.06 12.45 -3.66
C ASN A 328 12.31 12.05 -2.37
N THR A 329 12.64 10.91 -1.77
CA THR A 329 12.10 10.53 -0.46
C THR A 329 12.58 11.51 0.62
N VAL A 330 13.85 11.91 0.60
CA VAL A 330 14.39 12.92 1.53
C VAL A 330 13.72 14.28 1.32
N TYR A 331 13.46 14.67 0.07
CA TYR A 331 12.74 15.89 -0.26
C TYR A 331 11.34 15.93 0.40
N ARG A 332 10.59 14.83 0.30
CA ARG A 332 9.29 14.67 0.99
C ARG A 332 9.44 14.67 2.51
N MET A 333 10.45 13.98 3.06
CA MET A 333 10.74 13.96 4.49
C MET A 333 10.98 15.36 5.07
N LYS A 334 11.57 16.26 4.26
CA LYS A 334 11.82 17.65 4.64
C LYS A 334 10.56 18.52 4.64
N GLY A 335 9.45 18.03 4.08
CA GLY A 335 8.21 18.79 3.92
C GLY A 335 8.32 19.91 2.89
N TYR A 336 9.20 19.74 1.89
CA TYR A 336 9.33 20.69 0.79
C TYR A 336 8.13 20.62 -0.17
N ALA A 337 7.96 21.66 -0.99
CA ALA A 337 6.75 21.81 -1.79
C ALA A 337 6.71 20.76 -2.91
N GLU A 338 5.59 20.03 -2.99
CA GLU A 338 5.30 19.11 -4.09
C GLU A 338 4.56 19.87 -5.18
N ASP A 339 5.32 20.38 -6.16
CA ASP A 339 4.79 21.02 -7.36
C ASP A 339 4.64 20.01 -8.51
N GLU A 340 4.13 20.48 -9.65
CA GLU A 340 4.00 19.66 -10.87
C GLU A 340 5.35 19.07 -11.29
N VAL A 341 6.44 19.84 -11.24
CA VAL A 341 7.77 19.40 -11.64
C VAL A 341 8.26 18.24 -10.76
N MET A 342 8.11 18.33 -9.44
CA MET A 342 8.48 17.25 -8.53
C MET A 342 7.63 15.98 -8.76
N THR A 343 6.36 16.16 -9.12
CA THR A 343 5.46 15.04 -9.47
C THR A 343 5.89 14.37 -10.78
N ILE A 344 6.28 15.16 -11.80
CA ILE A 344 6.82 14.68 -13.07
C ILE A 344 8.14 13.94 -12.87
N LEU A 345 9.07 14.51 -12.07
CA LEU A 345 10.33 13.86 -11.73
C LEU A 345 10.10 12.52 -11.00
N GLU A 346 9.15 12.48 -10.06
CA GLU A 346 8.75 11.22 -9.44
C GLU A 346 8.20 10.23 -10.48
N GLY A 347 7.35 10.67 -11.41
CA GLY A 347 6.86 9.84 -12.50
C GLY A 347 7.98 9.15 -13.29
N TYR A 348 9.02 9.91 -13.68
CA TYR A 348 10.20 9.34 -14.34
C TYR A 348 10.97 8.36 -13.44
N ILE A 349 11.14 8.69 -12.16
CA ILE A 349 11.77 7.79 -11.17
C ILE A 349 11.02 6.46 -11.10
N ARG A 350 9.68 6.50 -10.98
CA ARG A 350 8.84 5.30 -10.89
C ARG A 350 8.96 4.43 -12.15
N ILE A 351 8.86 5.03 -13.34
CA ILE A 351 9.09 4.31 -14.61
C ILE A 351 10.47 3.67 -14.64
N GLY A 352 11.52 4.43 -14.30
CA GLY A 352 12.89 3.95 -14.30
C GLY A 352 13.18 2.82 -13.29
N LEU A 353 12.33 2.67 -12.27
CA LEU A 353 12.36 1.60 -11.28
C LEU A 353 11.48 0.39 -11.61
N GLY A 354 10.71 0.43 -12.72
CA GLY A 354 9.71 -0.58 -13.04
C GLY A 354 8.49 -0.54 -12.10
N GLU A 355 8.13 0.65 -11.62
CA GLU A 355 6.94 0.93 -10.79
C GLU A 355 5.86 1.61 -11.64
N GLU A 356 5.45 0.97 -12.74
CA GLU A 356 4.59 1.60 -13.74
C GLU A 356 3.19 1.89 -13.22
N GLN A 357 2.68 1.07 -12.29
CA GLN A 357 1.38 1.30 -11.69
C GLN A 357 1.41 2.54 -10.77
N GLU A 358 2.50 2.74 -10.02
CA GLU A 358 2.71 3.94 -9.21
C GLU A 358 2.89 5.18 -10.10
N ALA A 359 3.66 5.08 -11.19
CA ALA A 359 3.82 6.15 -12.17
C ALA A 359 2.47 6.56 -12.76
N LEU A 360 1.68 5.59 -13.22
CA LEU A 360 0.36 5.82 -13.79
C LEU A 360 -0.57 6.56 -12.81
N TYR A 361 -0.49 6.19 -11.52
CA TYR A 361 -1.32 6.78 -10.48
C TYR A 361 -0.98 8.25 -10.23
N LEU A 362 0.32 8.56 -10.12
CA LEU A 362 0.79 9.92 -9.98
C LEU A 362 0.38 10.78 -11.18
N MET A 363 0.52 10.25 -12.40
CA MET A 363 0.19 10.99 -13.62
C MET A 363 -1.31 11.23 -13.76
N ASN A 364 -2.17 10.25 -13.45
CA ASN A 364 -3.61 10.45 -13.45
C ASN A 364 -4.02 11.55 -12.46
N ARG A 365 -3.46 11.52 -11.24
CA ARG A 365 -3.72 12.57 -10.25
C ARG A 365 -3.25 13.95 -10.70
N LEU A 366 -2.08 14.03 -11.33
CA LEU A 366 -1.57 15.28 -11.87
C LEU A 366 -2.48 15.82 -12.99
N LEU A 367 -2.91 14.96 -13.90
CA LEU A 367 -3.80 15.34 -15.01
C LEU A 367 -5.19 15.79 -14.53
N ASN A 368 -5.69 15.26 -13.42
CA ASN A 368 -6.91 15.78 -12.78
C ASN A 368 -6.76 17.21 -12.23
N LEU A 369 -5.53 17.65 -11.95
CA LEU A 369 -5.21 19.00 -11.47
C LEU A 369 -4.80 19.93 -12.61
N ASN A 370 -4.08 19.42 -13.60
CA ASN A 370 -3.62 20.11 -14.79
C ASN A 370 -3.76 19.21 -16.02
N GLU A 371 -4.91 19.31 -16.69
CA GLU A 371 -5.23 18.54 -17.89
C GLU A 371 -4.33 18.85 -19.09
N SER A 372 -3.56 19.94 -19.05
CA SER A 372 -2.70 20.39 -20.15
C SER A 372 -1.23 19.95 -20.03
N SER A 373 -0.90 19.13 -19.02
CA SER A 373 0.47 18.67 -18.79
C SER A 373 0.90 17.59 -19.80
N TYR A 374 1.60 17.98 -20.88
CA TYR A 374 2.07 17.03 -21.89
C TYR A 374 3.09 16.03 -21.33
N GLU A 375 3.93 16.45 -20.37
CA GLU A 375 4.90 15.56 -19.72
C GLU A 375 4.20 14.45 -18.94
N ALA A 376 3.12 14.79 -18.25
CA ALA A 376 2.31 13.80 -17.53
C ALA A 376 1.71 12.76 -18.50
N TYR A 377 1.24 13.20 -19.67
CA TYR A 377 0.75 12.29 -20.71
C TYR A 377 1.86 11.43 -21.33
N LEU A 378 3.10 11.93 -21.46
CA LEU A 378 4.24 11.13 -21.92
C LEU A 378 4.59 10.02 -20.93
N ILE A 379 4.70 10.35 -19.64
CA ILE A 379 4.99 9.37 -18.60
C ILE A 379 3.83 8.36 -18.48
N LYS A 380 2.58 8.83 -18.51
CA LYS A 380 1.39 7.98 -18.54
C LYS A 380 1.41 7.02 -19.72
N ALA A 381 1.79 7.48 -20.91
CA ALA A 381 1.91 6.62 -22.08
C ALA A 381 2.97 5.53 -21.88
N GLN A 382 4.15 5.89 -21.35
CA GLN A 382 5.22 4.93 -21.06
C GLN A 382 4.77 3.85 -20.05
N ALA A 383 4.08 4.26 -18.97
CA ALA A 383 3.50 3.34 -17.99
C ALA A 383 2.52 2.36 -18.65
N LEU A 384 1.58 2.89 -19.44
CA LEU A 384 0.57 2.10 -20.13
C LEU A 384 1.20 1.13 -21.14
N MET A 385 2.23 1.54 -21.87
CA MET A 385 2.98 0.68 -22.79
C MET A 385 3.62 -0.51 -22.07
N ALA A 386 4.34 -0.26 -20.98
CA ALA A 386 4.98 -1.30 -20.19
C ALA A 386 3.96 -2.26 -19.55
N LEU A 387 2.76 -1.75 -19.21
CA LEU A 387 1.63 -2.55 -18.74
C LEU A 387 0.83 -3.23 -19.86
N ASN A 388 1.22 -3.07 -21.13
CA ASN A 388 0.52 -3.60 -22.31
C ASN A 388 -0.95 -3.13 -22.43
N MET A 389 -1.21 -1.88 -22.05
CA MET A 389 -2.53 -1.24 -22.08
C MET A 389 -2.75 -0.47 -23.39
N LYS A 390 -3.96 -0.55 -23.95
CA LYS A 390 -4.29 0.02 -25.28
C LYS A 390 -4.40 1.54 -25.25
N GLU A 391 -4.72 2.08 -24.09
CA GLU A 391 -4.89 3.50 -23.77
C GLU A 391 -3.57 4.29 -23.93
N ALA A 392 -2.43 3.61 -24.09
CA ALA A 392 -1.15 4.24 -24.37
C ALA A 392 -1.20 5.15 -25.62
N SER A 393 -1.89 4.73 -26.68
CA SER A 393 -1.99 5.52 -27.91
C SER A 393 -2.76 6.82 -27.69
N ASP A 394 -3.81 6.79 -26.87
CA ASP A 394 -4.62 7.98 -26.57
C ASP A 394 -3.81 8.98 -25.74
N SER A 395 -3.06 8.48 -24.76
CA SER A 395 -2.14 9.30 -23.96
C SER A 395 -1.05 9.97 -24.83
N LEU A 396 -0.49 9.26 -25.81
CA LEU A 396 0.47 9.84 -26.76
C LEU A 396 -0.14 10.94 -27.62
N ASN A 397 -1.40 10.79 -28.05
CA ASN A 397 -2.10 11.82 -28.82
C ASN A 397 -2.30 13.09 -27.98
N SER A 398 -2.73 12.93 -26.72
CA SER A 398 -2.89 14.07 -25.80
C SER A 398 -1.55 14.76 -25.51
N ALA A 399 -0.46 14.01 -25.33
CA ALA A 399 0.87 14.60 -25.17
C ALA A 399 1.26 15.48 -26.38
N GLU A 400 1.05 14.99 -27.60
CA GLU A 400 1.34 15.73 -28.82
C GLU A 400 0.45 16.99 -28.94
N GLU A 401 -0.86 16.86 -28.68
CA GLU A 401 -1.83 17.95 -28.71
C GLU A 401 -1.48 19.07 -27.72
N TYR A 402 -1.22 18.74 -26.45
CA TYR A 402 -0.93 19.73 -25.42
C TYR A 402 0.49 20.31 -25.50
N SER A 403 1.39 19.72 -26.30
CA SER A 403 2.71 20.29 -26.56
C SER A 403 2.74 21.38 -27.65
N VAL A 404 1.64 21.56 -28.40
CA VAL A 404 1.61 22.52 -29.50
C VAL A 404 1.81 23.94 -29.00
N GLY A 405 2.80 24.65 -29.57
CA GLY A 405 3.15 26.01 -29.20
C GLY A 405 4.02 26.16 -27.95
N THR A 406 4.44 25.06 -27.32
CA THR A 406 5.45 25.10 -26.25
C THR A 406 6.86 25.13 -26.85
N GLU A 407 7.86 25.47 -26.03
CA GLU A 407 9.27 25.42 -26.45
C GLU A 407 9.77 23.99 -26.73
N ASP A 408 9.06 22.98 -26.19
CA ASP A 408 9.39 21.57 -26.30
C ASP A 408 8.60 20.83 -27.40
N GLU A 409 7.78 21.52 -28.20
CA GLU A 409 6.89 20.90 -29.21
C GLU A 409 7.65 19.90 -30.12
N GLU A 410 8.82 20.29 -30.62
CA GLU A 410 9.62 19.44 -31.51
C GLU A 410 10.16 18.20 -30.77
N TYR A 411 10.65 18.38 -29.54
CA TYR A 411 11.14 17.28 -28.70
C TYR A 411 10.03 16.28 -28.36
N VAL A 412 8.85 16.78 -27.98
CA VAL A 412 7.68 15.95 -27.69
C VAL A 412 7.27 15.17 -28.93
N ARG A 413 7.16 15.82 -30.09
CA ARG A 413 6.82 15.15 -31.36
C ARG A 413 7.81 14.04 -31.71
N GLN A 414 9.11 14.28 -31.57
CA GLN A 414 10.13 13.25 -31.80
C GLN A 414 10.01 12.08 -30.81
N THR A 415 9.76 12.38 -29.53
CA THR A 415 9.57 11.37 -28.48
C THR A 415 8.32 10.53 -28.72
N VAL A 416 7.18 11.16 -29.06
CA VAL A 416 5.92 10.48 -29.39
C VAL A 416 6.12 9.54 -30.58
N ASN A 417 6.80 10.00 -31.64
CA ASN A 417 7.07 9.15 -32.81
C ASN A 417 7.91 7.92 -32.45
N ARG A 418 8.97 8.09 -31.64
CA ARG A 418 9.78 6.97 -31.13
C ARG A 418 8.94 5.97 -30.31
N LEU A 419 8.08 6.46 -29.42
CA LEU A 419 7.22 5.60 -28.60
C LEU A 419 6.17 4.88 -29.45
N ARG A 420 5.59 5.53 -30.46
CA ARG A 420 4.65 4.90 -31.42
C ARG A 420 5.31 3.80 -32.24
N GLU A 421 6.60 3.90 -32.55
CA GLU A 421 7.34 2.81 -33.21
C GLU A 421 7.45 1.57 -32.31
N GLY A 422 7.64 1.77 -30.99
CA GLY A 422 7.67 0.67 -30.03
C GLY A 422 6.32 -0.01 -29.77
N LEU A 423 5.21 0.61 -30.18
CA LEU A 423 3.86 0.02 -30.10
C LEU A 423 3.53 -0.93 -31.27
N LYS A 424 4.30 -0.88 -32.37
CA LYS A 424 4.10 -1.72 -33.57
C LYS A 424 4.84 -3.04 -33.43
#